data_AF-A0A814IWC2-F1
#
_entry.id   AF-A0A814IWC2-F1
#
_cell.length_a   1.000
_cell.length_b   1.000
_cell.length_c   1.000
_cell.angle_alpha   90.00
_cell.angle_beta   90.00
_cell.angle_gamma   90.00
#
_symmetry.space_group_name_H-M   'P 1'
#
loop_
_entity.id
_entity.type
_entity.pdbx_description
1 polymer ?
#
loop_
_entity_poly.entity_id
_entity_poly.type
_entity_poly.pdbx_seq_one_letter_code
_entity_poly.pdbx_strand_id
1 'polypeptide(L)'
;MRLHKLLFLIFLVVYFIAGLVLLITGSVAHRQASKYAEITGSSIISGAGFVIAIGVFIIVLSILGLVGAIQNRLQLLQIFIGSLCVIILLQLIAAIVGFTLRGKADSQLRQRLTESMPKYFQNDRNVVEEWDRLQQKWSCCGINGPSDWNTTAKMAPPTSCCLNNVCTPLPTTGVLPYFNQGCYQYAHALFYRYSAALGGVSLFFFFVEIIGLILAVIVLRDLKNNYGSV
;
A
#
# COMPACT_ATOMS: atom_id res chain seq x y z
N MET A 1 38.92 13.75 1.18
CA MET A 1 37.46 13.99 1.19
C MET A 1 36.99 13.95 2.64
N ARG A 2 36.24 14.94 3.14
CA ARG A 2 35.80 14.95 4.55
C ARG A 2 34.83 13.78 4.83
N LEU A 3 34.92 13.16 6.01
CA LEU A 3 34.20 11.91 6.36
C LEU A 3 32.68 12.00 6.14
N HIS A 4 32.04 13.12 6.53
CA HIS A 4 30.60 13.32 6.35
C HIS A 4 30.16 13.29 4.88
N LYS A 5 31.00 13.81 3.96
CA LYS A 5 30.74 13.76 2.52
C LYS A 5 30.83 12.33 2.00
N LEU A 6 31.78 11.53 2.49
CA LEU A 6 31.88 10.10 2.15
C LEU A 6 30.65 9.33 2.65
N LEU A 7 30.24 9.53 3.90
CA LEU A 7 29.06 8.88 4.46
C LEU A 7 27.78 9.22 3.69
N PHE A 8 27.61 10.50 3.31
CA PHE A 8 26.48 10.93 2.49
C PHE A 8 26.50 10.30 1.09
N LEU A 9 27.65 10.19 0.44
CA LEU A 9 27.77 9.55 -0.87
C LEU A 9 27.45 8.04 -0.79
N ILE A 10 27.95 7.34 0.23
CA ILE A 10 27.64 5.92 0.45
C ILE A 10 26.14 5.74 0.67
N PHE A 11 25.53 6.59 1.50
CA PHE A 11 24.09 6.59 1.74
C PHE A 11 23.29 6.73 0.44
N LEU A 12 23.64 7.70 -0.41
CA LEU A 12 22.97 7.91 -1.69
C LEU A 12 23.16 6.74 -2.68
N VAL A 13 24.32 6.10 -2.70
CA VAL A 13 24.56 4.92 -3.54
C VAL A 13 23.68 3.74 -3.08
N VAL A 14 23.54 3.54 -1.77
CA VAL A 14 22.63 2.52 -1.22
C VAL A 14 21.18 2.80 -1.62
N TYR A 15 20.73 4.07 -1.51
CA TYR A 15 19.40 4.47 -1.94
C TYR A 15 19.18 4.27 -3.45
N PHE A 16 20.17 4.61 -4.27
CA PHE A 16 20.11 4.40 -5.71
C PHE A 16 19.95 2.91 -6.06
N ILE A 17 20.74 2.03 -5.43
CA ILE A 17 20.64 0.58 -5.61
C ILE A 17 19.27 0.08 -5.17
N ALA A 18 18.76 0.53 -4.02
CA ALA A 18 17.42 0.18 -3.55
C ALA A 18 16.33 0.59 -4.56
N GLY A 19 16.44 1.80 -5.13
CA GLY A 19 15.55 2.27 -6.18
C GLY A 19 15.59 1.40 -7.44
N LEU A 20 16.77 0.95 -7.87
CA LEU A 20 16.92 0.01 -9.00
C LEU A 20 16.26 -1.35 -8.71
N VAL A 21 16.44 -1.88 -7.50
CA VAL A 21 15.79 -3.14 -7.09
C VAL A 21 14.27 -2.99 -7.14
N LEU A 22 13.71 -1.89 -6.63
CA LEU A 22 12.27 -1.62 -6.70
C LEU A 22 11.77 -1.47 -8.13
N LEU A 23 12.51 -0.76 -8.99
CA LEU A 23 12.18 -0.60 -10.40
C LEU A 23 12.12 -1.96 -11.12
N ILE A 24 13.15 -2.80 -10.94
CA ILE A 24 13.26 -4.11 -11.60
C ILE A 24 12.16 -5.04 -11.09
N THR A 25 12.02 -5.19 -9.77
CA THR A 25 11.02 -6.07 -9.17
C THR A 25 9.60 -5.62 -9.50
N GLY A 26 9.33 -4.32 -9.45
CA GLY A 26 8.04 -3.74 -9.86
C GLY A 26 7.75 -3.99 -11.34
N SER A 27 8.72 -3.83 -12.22
CA SER A 27 8.57 -4.08 -13.67
C SER A 27 8.28 -5.55 -13.97
N VAL A 28 8.96 -6.47 -13.28
CA VAL A 28 8.72 -7.92 -13.40
C VAL A 28 7.32 -8.25 -12.91
N ALA A 29 6.91 -7.74 -11.75
CA ALA A 29 5.58 -7.95 -11.19
C ALA A 29 4.48 -7.40 -12.12
N HIS A 30 4.68 -6.20 -12.67
CA HIS A 30 3.74 -5.58 -13.59
C HIS A 30 3.57 -6.40 -14.88
N ARG A 31 4.67 -6.92 -15.45
CA ARG A 31 4.63 -7.79 -16.64
C ARG A 31 3.90 -9.11 -16.39
N GLN A 32 4.07 -9.70 -15.21
CA GLN A 32 3.36 -10.93 -14.85
C GLN A 32 1.87 -10.65 -14.63
N ALA A 33 1.55 -9.59 -13.89
CA ALA A 33 0.18 -9.19 -13.63
C ALA A 33 -0.56 -8.78 -14.92
N SER A 34 0.12 -8.19 -15.91
CA SER A 34 -0.50 -7.86 -17.20
C SER A 34 -0.75 -9.09 -18.07
N LYS A 35 0.17 -10.07 -18.07
CA LYS A 35 -0.03 -11.34 -18.80
C LYS A 35 -1.21 -12.15 -18.28
N TYR A 36 -1.48 -12.08 -16.99
CA TYR A 36 -2.57 -12.79 -16.33
C TYR A 36 -3.66 -11.83 -15.85
N ALA A 37 -3.87 -10.70 -16.54
CA ALA A 37 -4.74 -9.62 -16.07
C ALA A 37 -6.17 -10.07 -15.72
N GLU A 38 -6.70 -11.02 -16.49
CA GLU A 38 -8.01 -11.64 -16.24
C GLU A 38 -8.06 -12.40 -14.89
N ILE A 39 -6.93 -12.97 -14.46
CA ILE A 39 -6.80 -13.78 -13.24
C ILE A 39 -6.36 -12.92 -12.05
N THR A 40 -5.37 -12.04 -12.23
CA THR A 40 -4.78 -11.24 -11.14
C THR A 40 -5.62 -10.00 -10.79
N GLY A 41 -6.44 -9.53 -11.73
CA GLY A 41 -7.24 -8.31 -11.61
C GLY A 41 -6.42 -7.01 -11.61
N SER A 42 -7.13 -5.89 -11.78
CA SER A 42 -6.53 -4.54 -11.94
C SER A 42 -5.74 -4.05 -10.73
N SER A 43 -6.07 -4.51 -9.52
CA SER A 43 -5.42 -4.06 -8.28
C SER A 43 -3.93 -4.43 -8.21
N ILE A 44 -3.54 -5.60 -8.71
CA ILE A 44 -2.13 -6.04 -8.69
C ILE A 44 -1.31 -5.24 -9.69
N ILE A 45 -1.88 -4.95 -10.87
CA ILE A 45 -1.27 -4.13 -11.91
C ILE A 45 -1.03 -2.71 -11.39
N SER A 46 -2.03 -2.13 -10.72
CA SER A 46 -1.94 -0.81 -10.09
C SER A 46 -0.89 -0.78 -8.98
N GLY A 47 -0.86 -1.79 -8.10
CA GLY A 47 0.13 -1.91 -7.04
C GLY A 47 1.56 -2.01 -7.57
N ALA A 48 1.80 -2.82 -8.61
CA ALA A 48 3.11 -2.91 -9.24
C ALA A 48 3.53 -1.59 -9.89
N GLY A 49 2.60 -0.86 -10.52
CA GLY A 49 2.85 0.48 -11.06
C GLY A 49 3.31 1.48 -9.99
N PHE A 50 2.69 1.43 -8.80
CA PHE A 50 3.08 2.28 -7.66
C PHE A 50 4.50 1.98 -7.17
N VAL A 51 4.88 0.70 -7.08
CA VAL A 51 6.25 0.29 -6.71
C VAL A 51 7.28 0.81 -7.71
N ILE A 52 6.97 0.75 -9.01
CA ILE A 52 7.84 1.30 -10.07
C ILE A 52 8.00 2.81 -9.89
N ALA A 53 6.90 3.54 -9.69
CA ALA A 53 6.93 4.99 -9.51
C ALA A 53 7.81 5.41 -8.32
N ILE A 54 7.70 4.72 -7.18
CA ILE A 54 8.57 4.93 -6.01
C ILE A 54 10.04 4.66 -6.37
N GLY A 55 10.32 3.56 -7.05
CA GLY A 55 11.68 3.20 -7.48
C GLY A 55 12.33 4.28 -8.35
N VAL A 56 11.60 4.78 -9.36
CA VAL A 56 12.06 5.89 -10.22
C VAL A 56 12.31 7.15 -9.41
N PHE A 57 11.39 7.50 -8.52
CA PHE A 57 11.51 8.70 -7.68
C PHE A 57 12.76 8.65 -6.79
N ILE A 58 13.01 7.51 -6.12
CA ILE A 58 14.21 7.30 -5.30
C ILE A 58 15.49 7.43 -6.13
N ILE A 59 15.50 6.85 -7.34
CA ILE A 59 16.64 6.95 -8.27
C ILE A 59 16.92 8.42 -8.61
N VAL A 60 15.90 9.18 -8.98
CA VAL A 60 16.03 10.61 -9.34
C VAL A 60 16.58 11.41 -8.16
N LEU A 61 16.01 11.25 -6.96
CA LEU A 61 16.52 11.94 -5.77
C LEU A 61 17.96 11.57 -5.44
N SER A 62 18.32 10.29 -5.60
CA SER A 62 19.68 9.82 -5.36
C SER A 62 20.67 10.44 -6.34
N ILE A 63 20.32 10.55 -7.63
CA ILE A 63 21.14 11.22 -8.65
C ILE A 63 21.28 12.71 -8.32
N LEU A 64 20.20 13.39 -7.95
CA LEU A 64 20.23 14.82 -7.59
C LEU A 64 21.17 15.07 -6.39
N GLY A 65 21.06 14.24 -5.34
CA GLY A 65 21.95 14.30 -4.19
C GLY A 65 23.41 14.02 -4.56
N LEU A 66 23.65 13.02 -5.41
CA LEU A 66 24.98 12.60 -5.83
C LEU A 66 25.67 13.69 -6.66
N VAL A 67 24.98 14.21 -7.68
CA VAL A 67 25.46 15.30 -8.53
C VAL A 67 25.67 16.57 -7.71
N GLY A 68 24.74 16.92 -6.82
CA GLY A 68 24.86 18.06 -5.92
C GLY A 68 26.10 17.98 -5.02
N ALA A 69 26.36 16.81 -4.45
CA ALA A 69 27.52 16.59 -3.60
C ALA A 69 28.84 16.56 -4.38
N ILE A 70 28.91 15.88 -5.53
CA ILE A 70 30.14 15.74 -6.31
C ILE A 70 30.52 17.06 -6.98
N GLN A 71 29.56 17.72 -7.63
CA GLN A 71 29.79 18.97 -8.35
C GLN A 71 29.76 20.21 -7.43
N ASN A 72 29.61 20.02 -6.12
CA ASN A 72 29.48 21.08 -5.13
C ASN A 72 28.38 22.11 -5.47
N ARG A 73 27.30 21.66 -6.12
CA ARG A 73 26.19 22.53 -6.55
C ARG A 73 25.18 22.68 -5.41
N LEU A 74 25.26 23.81 -4.69
CA LEU A 74 24.40 24.10 -3.53
C LEU A 74 22.90 24.00 -3.87
N GLN A 75 22.48 24.51 -5.02
CA GLN A 75 21.07 24.49 -5.45
C GLN A 75 20.50 23.07 -5.57
N LEU A 76 21.25 22.12 -6.14
CA LEU A 76 20.82 20.73 -6.26
C LEU A 76 20.69 20.06 -4.89
N LEU A 77 21.61 20.36 -3.98
CA LEU A 77 21.57 19.83 -2.62
C LEU A 77 20.41 20.45 -1.80
N GLN A 78 20.08 21.72 -2.04
CA GLN A 78 18.90 22.38 -1.46
C GLN A 78 17.60 21.75 -1.96
N ILE A 79 17.49 21.47 -3.26
CA ILE A 79 16.33 20.77 -3.83
C ILE A 79 16.20 19.36 -3.21
N PHE A 80 17.31 18.63 -3.08
CA PHE A 80 17.32 17.33 -2.42
C PHE A 80 16.82 17.42 -0.96
N ILE A 81 17.35 18.35 -0.17
CA ILE A 81 16.91 18.59 1.21
C ILE A 81 15.42 18.96 1.27
N GLY A 82 14.97 19.86 0.39
CA GLY A 82 13.55 20.24 0.30
C GLY A 82 12.65 19.05 -0.01
N SER A 83 13.07 18.16 -0.92
CA SER A 83 12.32 16.95 -1.25
C SER A 83 12.22 15.99 -0.06
N LEU A 84 13.30 15.78 0.71
CA LEU A 84 13.25 14.97 1.93
C LEU A 84 12.29 15.57 2.96
N CYS A 85 12.31 16.88 3.17
CA CYS A 85 11.36 17.54 4.07
C CYS A 85 9.90 17.30 3.66
N VAL A 86 9.60 17.41 2.35
CA VAL A 86 8.24 17.14 1.85
C VAL A 86 7.84 15.69 2.07
N ILE A 87 8.74 14.73 1.83
CA ILE A 87 8.47 13.30 2.05
C ILE A 87 8.18 13.03 3.53
N ILE A 88 9.00 13.55 4.44
CA ILE A 88 8.81 13.40 5.88
C ILE A 88 7.44 13.96 6.31
N LEU A 89 7.05 15.13 5.79
CA LEU A 89 5.73 15.71 6.07
C LEU A 89 4.59 14.83 5.55
N LEU A 90 4.69 14.33 4.32
CA LEU A 90 3.71 13.40 3.76
C LEU A 90 3.61 12.11 4.58
N GLN A 91 4.73 11.60 5.08
CA GLN A 91 4.78 10.40 5.91
C GLN A 91 4.09 10.63 7.26
N LEU A 92 4.29 11.80 7.89
CA LEU A 92 3.59 12.18 9.11
C LEU A 92 2.09 12.32 8.89
N ILE A 93 1.67 12.98 7.80
CA ILE A 93 0.25 13.09 7.45
C ILE A 93 -0.35 11.69 7.22
N ALA A 94 0.33 10.84 6.46
CA ALA A 94 -0.11 9.48 6.20
C ALA A 94 -0.19 8.65 7.49
N ALA A 95 0.74 8.83 8.44
CA ALA A 95 0.71 8.17 9.74
C ALA A 95 -0.50 8.63 10.58
N ILE A 96 -0.78 9.93 10.63
CA ILE A 96 -1.94 10.48 11.36
C ILE A 96 -3.26 10.00 10.72
N VAL A 97 -3.37 10.06 9.40
CA VAL A 97 -4.53 9.56 8.65
C VAL A 97 -4.68 8.06 8.88
N GLY A 98 -3.61 7.27 8.80
CA GLY A 98 -3.63 5.84 9.07
C GLY A 98 -4.09 5.51 10.50
N PHE A 99 -3.63 6.27 11.49
CA PHE A 99 -4.04 6.09 12.89
C PHE A 99 -5.52 6.44 13.12
N THR A 100 -5.97 7.57 12.58
CA THR A 100 -7.38 8.00 12.69
C THR A 100 -8.32 7.08 11.90
N LEU A 101 -7.90 6.63 10.72
CA LEU A 101 -8.60 5.60 9.96
C LEU A 101 -8.62 4.29 10.72
N ARG A 102 -7.62 3.89 11.50
CA ARG A 102 -7.73 2.66 12.30
C ARG A 102 -8.94 2.68 13.23
N GLY A 103 -9.28 3.83 13.81
CA GLY A 103 -10.47 4.00 14.64
C GLY A 103 -11.78 4.14 13.87
N LYS A 104 -11.76 4.80 12.69
CA LYS A 104 -12.97 5.07 11.88
C LYS A 104 -13.25 4.04 10.78
N ALA A 105 -12.24 3.35 10.28
CA ALA A 105 -12.34 2.39 9.19
C ALA A 105 -13.21 1.21 9.59
N ASP A 106 -13.25 0.88 10.88
CA ASP A 106 -14.10 -0.18 11.39
C ASP A 106 -15.59 0.12 11.17
N SER A 107 -16.05 1.27 11.66
CA SER A 107 -17.44 1.71 11.47
C SER A 107 -17.74 2.08 10.01
N GLN A 108 -16.80 2.72 9.30
CA GLN A 108 -16.98 3.09 7.90
C GLN A 108 -17.03 1.88 6.97
N LEU A 109 -16.19 0.86 7.18
CA LEU A 109 -16.21 -0.36 6.38
C LEU A 109 -17.54 -1.09 6.60
N ARG A 110 -17.95 -1.25 7.86
CA ARG A 110 -19.23 -1.87 8.19
C ARG A 110 -20.40 -1.10 7.59
N GLN A 111 -20.39 0.23 7.68
CA GLN A 111 -21.41 1.08 7.07
C GLN A 111 -21.46 0.90 5.55
N ARG A 112 -20.32 0.94 4.86
CA ARG A 112 -20.25 0.75 3.41
C ARG A 112 -20.75 -0.62 2.96
N LEU A 113 -20.42 -1.68 3.70
CA LEU A 113 -20.94 -3.03 3.44
C LEU A 113 -22.46 -3.08 3.64
N THR A 114 -22.97 -2.47 4.70
CA THR A 114 -24.41 -2.39 4.95
C THR A 114 -25.16 -1.60 3.86
N GLU A 115 -24.60 -0.49 3.39
CA GLU A 115 -25.20 0.34 2.34
C GLU A 115 -25.13 -0.30 0.94
N SER A 116 -24.12 -1.14 0.68
CA SER A 116 -23.95 -1.81 -0.61
C SER A 116 -24.76 -3.11 -0.73
N MET A 117 -25.01 -3.81 0.37
CA MET A 117 -25.71 -5.10 0.39
C MET A 117 -27.10 -5.07 -0.30
N PRO A 118 -27.98 -4.05 -0.12
CA PRO A 118 -29.26 -3.99 -0.82
C PRO A 118 -29.12 -3.78 -2.34
N LYS A 119 -28.06 -3.10 -2.78
CA LYS A 119 -27.79 -2.81 -4.19
C LYS A 119 -27.39 -4.06 -4.97
N TYR A 120 -26.86 -5.08 -4.29
CA TYR A 120 -26.60 -6.39 -4.86
C TYR A 120 -27.86 -6.99 -5.52
N PHE A 121 -29.02 -6.86 -4.88
CA PHE A 121 -30.29 -7.39 -5.41
C PHE A 121 -30.97 -6.49 -6.45
N GLN A 122 -30.51 -5.24 -6.58
CA GLN A 122 -30.94 -4.34 -7.65
C GLN A 122 -30.24 -4.67 -8.98
N ASN A 123 -29.45 -5.75 -9.03
CA ASN A 123 -28.64 -6.16 -10.18
C ASN A 123 -27.71 -5.03 -10.68
N ASP A 124 -27.23 -4.18 -9.78
CA ASP A 124 -26.12 -3.29 -10.10
C ASP A 124 -24.89 -4.17 -10.37
N ARG A 125 -24.51 -4.29 -11.64
CA ARG A 125 -23.47 -5.22 -12.11
C ARG A 125 -22.16 -5.05 -11.35
N ASN A 126 -21.79 -3.81 -11.03
CA ASN A 126 -20.55 -3.51 -10.34
C ASN A 126 -20.61 -4.02 -8.89
N VAL A 127 -21.72 -3.78 -8.20
CA VAL A 127 -21.90 -4.22 -6.81
C VAL A 127 -21.97 -5.74 -6.71
N VAL A 128 -22.65 -6.40 -7.66
CA VAL A 128 -22.72 -7.86 -7.71
C VAL A 128 -21.34 -8.49 -7.90
N GLU A 129 -20.59 -8.02 -8.90
CA GLU A 129 -19.25 -8.51 -9.18
C GLU A 129 -18.29 -8.28 -8.01
N GLU A 130 -18.35 -7.11 -7.38
CA GLU A 130 -17.52 -6.78 -6.22
C GLU A 130 -17.80 -7.70 -5.03
N TRP A 131 -19.08 -7.93 -4.68
CA TRP A 131 -19.45 -8.84 -3.60
C TRP A 131 -19.04 -10.28 -3.89
N ASP A 132 -19.29 -10.78 -5.09
CA ASP A 132 -18.97 -12.16 -5.47
C ASP A 132 -17.46 -12.41 -5.43
N ARG A 133 -16.69 -11.48 -5.99
CA ARG A 133 -15.23 -11.51 -5.97
C ARG A 133 -14.70 -11.43 -4.54
N LEU A 134 -15.26 -10.58 -3.70
CA LEU A 134 -14.83 -10.40 -2.32
C LEU A 134 -15.07 -11.68 -1.51
N GLN A 135 -16.27 -12.25 -1.58
CA GLN A 135 -16.66 -13.46 -0.85
C GLN A 135 -15.80 -14.67 -1.25
N GLN A 136 -15.58 -14.87 -2.54
CA GLN A 136 -14.71 -15.95 -3.02
C GLN A 136 -13.24 -15.72 -2.64
N LYS A 137 -12.71 -14.51 -2.84
CA LYS A 137 -11.30 -14.20 -2.58
C LYS A 137 -10.94 -14.30 -1.10
N TRP A 138 -11.86 -13.94 -0.20
CA TRP A 138 -11.64 -13.96 1.23
C TRP A 138 -12.27 -15.16 1.92
N SER A 139 -12.95 -16.03 1.16
CA SER A 139 -13.67 -17.19 1.69
C SER A 139 -14.58 -16.82 2.86
N CYS A 140 -15.37 -15.76 2.66
CA CYS A 140 -16.27 -15.16 3.64
C CYS A 140 -17.69 -15.03 3.06
N CYS A 141 -18.71 -14.87 3.91
CA CYS A 141 -20.09 -14.66 3.47
C CYS A 141 -20.80 -13.62 4.33
N GLY A 142 -21.46 -12.67 3.67
CA GLY A 142 -22.18 -11.59 4.33
C GLY A 142 -21.26 -10.65 5.12
N ILE A 143 -21.84 -9.78 5.94
CA ILE A 143 -21.07 -8.78 6.70
C ILE A 143 -20.43 -9.47 7.90
N ASN A 144 -21.25 -10.03 8.78
CA ASN A 144 -20.90 -10.78 9.98
C ASN A 144 -21.07 -12.30 9.79
N GLY A 145 -21.84 -12.72 8.79
CA GLY A 145 -22.03 -14.12 8.45
C GLY A 145 -23.11 -14.33 7.38
N PRO A 146 -23.36 -15.58 6.96
CA PRO A 146 -24.29 -15.91 5.88
C PRO A 146 -25.73 -15.50 6.17
N SER A 147 -26.13 -15.43 7.44
CA SER A 147 -27.47 -15.00 7.86
C SER A 147 -27.81 -13.56 7.45
N ASP A 148 -26.81 -12.71 7.19
CA ASP A 148 -27.05 -11.33 6.76
C ASP A 148 -27.76 -11.26 5.39
N TRP A 149 -27.71 -12.33 4.60
CA TRP A 149 -28.46 -12.43 3.35
C TRP A 149 -29.94 -12.78 3.58
N ASN A 150 -30.29 -13.37 4.72
CA ASN A 150 -31.69 -13.76 5.00
C ASN A 150 -32.59 -12.56 5.27
N THR A 151 -32.02 -11.41 5.65
CA THR A 151 -32.75 -10.16 5.84
C THR A 151 -33.02 -9.41 4.52
N THR A 152 -32.56 -9.95 3.40
CA THR A 152 -32.71 -9.35 2.06
C THR A 152 -33.77 -10.08 1.23
N ALA A 153 -34.29 -9.43 0.19
CA ALA A 153 -35.50 -9.84 -0.55
C ALA A 153 -35.49 -11.27 -1.14
N LYS A 154 -34.32 -11.91 -1.31
CA LYS A 154 -34.20 -13.28 -1.82
C LYS A 154 -34.01 -14.36 -0.74
N MET A 155 -33.92 -13.99 0.54
CA MET A 155 -33.85 -14.87 1.73
C MET A 155 -32.81 -16.02 1.66
N ALA A 156 -31.81 -15.92 0.79
CA ALA A 156 -30.75 -16.91 0.62
C ALA A 156 -29.43 -16.22 0.23
N PRO A 157 -28.29 -16.70 0.76
CA PRO A 157 -26.97 -16.24 0.33
C PRO A 157 -26.71 -16.48 -1.17
N PRO A 158 -25.92 -15.61 -1.83
CA PRO A 158 -25.52 -15.80 -3.22
C PRO A 158 -24.61 -17.02 -3.39
N THR A 159 -24.47 -17.50 -4.63
CA THR A 159 -23.65 -18.68 -4.93
C THR A 159 -22.17 -18.49 -4.63
N SER A 160 -21.71 -17.24 -4.66
CA SER A 160 -20.37 -16.80 -4.25
C SER A 160 -20.07 -16.99 -2.76
N CYS A 161 -21.08 -17.28 -1.93
CA CYS A 161 -20.87 -17.70 -0.54
C CYS A 161 -20.60 -19.20 -0.36
N CYS A 162 -20.75 -20.01 -1.42
CA CYS A 162 -20.66 -21.47 -1.31
C CYS A 162 -19.22 -21.97 -1.45
N LEU A 163 -18.90 -23.02 -0.70
CA LEU A 163 -17.64 -23.73 -0.83
C LEU A 163 -17.52 -24.31 -2.25
N ASN A 164 -16.42 -24.01 -2.94
CA ASN A 164 -16.15 -24.46 -4.31
C ASN A 164 -17.26 -24.13 -5.33
N ASN A 165 -18.04 -23.07 -5.10
CA ASN A 165 -19.22 -22.71 -5.92
C ASN A 165 -20.33 -23.77 -5.95
N VAL A 166 -20.32 -24.74 -5.02
CA VAL A 166 -21.32 -25.81 -4.93
C VAL A 166 -22.31 -25.50 -3.81
N CYS A 167 -23.49 -25.02 -4.18
CA CYS A 167 -24.59 -24.74 -3.25
C CYS A 167 -25.59 -25.89 -3.17
N THR A 168 -25.10 -27.12 -3.05
CA THR A 168 -25.97 -28.29 -2.84
C THR A 168 -25.96 -28.69 -1.37
N PRO A 169 -27.10 -29.07 -0.79
CA PRO A 169 -27.14 -29.61 0.56
C PRO A 169 -26.17 -30.78 0.71
N LEU A 170 -25.39 -30.82 1.79
CA LEU A 170 -24.50 -31.96 2.01
C LEU A 170 -25.33 -33.24 2.22
N PRO A 171 -24.98 -34.36 1.58
CA PRO A 171 -25.72 -35.63 1.70
C PRO A 171 -25.84 -36.13 3.14
N THR A 172 -24.90 -35.74 4.00
CA THR A 172 -24.74 -36.21 5.37
C THR A 172 -25.46 -35.36 6.42
N THR A 173 -25.75 -34.08 6.14
CA THR A 173 -26.31 -33.14 7.13
C THR A 173 -27.50 -32.34 6.62
N GLY A 174 -27.75 -32.32 5.31
CA GLY A 174 -28.83 -31.51 4.70
C GLY A 174 -28.59 -30.00 4.76
N VAL A 175 -27.44 -29.55 5.25
CA VAL A 175 -27.08 -28.12 5.39
C VAL A 175 -26.27 -27.67 4.17
N LEU A 176 -26.52 -26.44 3.72
CA LEU A 176 -25.77 -25.78 2.64
C LEU A 176 -24.36 -25.38 3.11
N PRO A 177 -23.29 -25.66 2.32
CA PRO A 177 -21.91 -25.37 2.71
C PRO A 177 -21.52 -23.92 2.42
N TYR A 178 -22.00 -22.99 3.24
CA TYR A 178 -21.59 -21.59 3.16
C TYR A 178 -20.29 -21.30 3.93
N PHE A 179 -19.57 -20.27 3.52
CA PHE A 179 -18.52 -19.70 4.37
C PHE A 179 -19.13 -19.15 5.67
N ASN A 180 -18.65 -19.64 6.82
CA ASN A 180 -19.17 -19.23 8.13
C ASN A 180 -18.61 -17.90 8.62
N GLN A 181 -17.49 -17.43 8.05
CA GLN A 181 -16.84 -16.19 8.46
C GLN A 181 -17.46 -14.98 7.74
N GLY A 182 -17.78 -13.91 8.48
CA GLY A 182 -18.22 -12.65 7.91
C GLY A 182 -17.09 -11.89 7.24
N CYS A 183 -17.40 -11.24 6.11
CA CYS A 183 -16.40 -10.52 5.33
C CYS A 183 -15.82 -9.30 6.05
N TYR A 184 -16.59 -8.65 6.91
CA TYR A 184 -16.10 -7.54 7.73
C TYR A 184 -15.07 -8.03 8.76
N GLN A 185 -15.32 -9.17 9.41
CA GLN A 185 -14.40 -9.75 10.39
C GLN A 185 -13.08 -10.16 9.72
N TYR A 186 -13.16 -10.77 8.54
CA TYR A 186 -11.97 -11.12 7.75
C TYR A 186 -11.17 -9.87 7.38
N ALA A 187 -11.83 -8.86 6.82
CA ALA A 187 -11.19 -7.60 6.42
C ALA A 187 -10.54 -6.88 7.60
N HIS A 188 -11.23 -6.83 8.75
CA HIS A 188 -10.70 -6.26 9.98
C HIS A 188 -9.45 -7.00 10.46
N ALA A 189 -9.52 -8.33 10.57
CA ALA A 189 -8.37 -9.13 10.98
C ALA A 189 -7.17 -8.95 10.03
N LEU A 190 -7.43 -8.90 8.71
CA LEU A 190 -6.42 -8.65 7.69
C LEU A 190 -5.76 -7.28 7.89
N PHE A 191 -6.56 -6.23 8.07
CA PHE A 191 -6.08 -4.87 8.29
C PHE A 191 -5.21 -4.78 9.56
N TYR A 192 -5.63 -5.39 10.66
CA TYR A 192 -4.86 -5.40 11.90
C TYR A 192 -3.54 -6.17 11.78
N ARG A 193 -3.54 -7.29 11.04
CA ARG A 193 -2.36 -8.10 10.82
C ARG A 193 -1.28 -7.38 10.01
N TYR A 194 -1.65 -6.70 8.93
CA TYR A 194 -0.68 -6.02 8.06
C TYR A 194 -0.31 -4.60 8.53
N SER A 195 -1.21 -3.89 9.22
CA SER A 195 -0.95 -2.51 9.66
C SER A 195 0.24 -2.39 10.62
N ALA A 196 0.46 -3.38 11.49
CA ALA A 196 1.61 -3.38 12.39
C ALA A 196 2.95 -3.48 11.62
N ALA A 197 3.02 -4.41 10.65
CA ALA A 197 4.21 -4.57 9.83
C ALA A 197 4.49 -3.32 8.96
N LEU A 198 3.45 -2.79 8.31
CA LEU A 198 3.57 -1.56 7.51
C LEU A 198 3.95 -0.34 8.35
N GLY A 199 3.40 -0.22 9.56
CA GLY A 199 3.75 0.83 10.51
C GLY A 199 5.23 0.75 10.92
N GLY A 200 5.74 -0.45 11.22
CA GLY A 200 7.15 -0.67 11.55
C GLY A 200 8.09 -0.33 10.40
N VAL A 201 7.76 -0.76 9.17
CA VAL A 201 8.54 -0.42 7.97
C VAL A 201 8.55 1.08 7.72
N SER A 202 7.40 1.75 7.86
CA SER A 202 7.30 3.21 7.72
C SER A 202 8.17 3.93 8.76
N LEU A 203 8.09 3.53 10.03
CA LEU A 203 8.89 4.13 11.10
C LEU A 203 10.40 3.96 10.86
N PHE A 204 10.83 2.80 10.36
CA PHE A 204 12.21 2.58 9.95
C PHE A 204 12.64 3.60 8.87
N PHE A 205 11.86 3.73 7.79
CA PHE A 205 12.16 4.69 6.72
C PHE A 205 12.22 6.14 7.23
N PHE A 206 11.32 6.53 8.15
CA PHE A 206 11.32 7.85 8.76
C PHE A 206 12.67 8.16 9.44
N PHE A 207 13.23 7.23 10.22
CA PHE A 207 14.54 7.44 10.84
C PHE A 207 15.68 7.49 9.81
N VAL A 208 15.64 6.65 8.79
CA VAL A 208 16.67 6.67 7.73
C VAL A 208 16.63 7.99 6.96
N GLU A 209 15.45 8.54 6.68
CA GLU A 209 15.29 9.86 6.04
C GLU A 209 15.83 10.99 6.91
N ILE A 210 15.60 10.96 8.24
CA ILE A 210 16.16 11.95 9.17
C ILE A 210 17.69 11.90 9.17
N ILE A 211 18.29 10.71 9.16
CA ILE A 211 19.76 10.55 9.05
C ILE A 211 20.26 11.14 7.73
N GLY A 212 19.59 10.82 6.61
CA GLY A 212 19.90 11.37 5.29
C GLY A 212 19.81 12.90 5.24
N LEU A 213 18.78 13.47 5.88
CA LEU A 213 18.58 14.91 5.99
C LEU A 213 19.69 15.59 6.80
N ILE A 214 20.06 15.02 7.96
CA ILE A 214 21.14 15.54 8.79
C ILE A 214 22.47 15.53 8.01
N LEU A 215 22.79 14.41 7.36
CA LEU A 215 24.00 14.30 6.52
C LEU A 215 23.99 15.32 5.38
N ALA A 216 22.85 15.47 4.68
CA ALA A 216 22.71 16.44 3.60
C ALA A 216 22.91 17.89 4.09
N VAL A 217 22.34 18.25 5.24
CA VAL A 217 22.50 19.59 5.84
C VAL A 217 23.94 19.84 6.27
N ILE A 218 24.62 18.85 6.85
CA ILE A 218 26.04 18.95 7.21
C ILE A 218 26.88 19.19 5.95
N VAL A 219 26.66 18.41 4.88
CA VAL A 219 27.36 18.60 3.60
C VAL A 219 27.04 19.96 3.00
N LEU A 220 25.78 20.42 3.03
CA LEU A 220 25.39 21.73 2.51
C LEU A 220 26.10 22.86 3.26
N ARG A 221 26.11 22.80 4.59
CA ARG A 221 26.74 23.81 5.44
C ARG A 221 28.25 23.85 5.22
N ASP A 222 28.86 22.67 5.08
CA ASP A 222 30.27 22.52 4.73
C ASP A 222 30.58 23.16 3.37
N LEU A 223 29.81 22.85 2.33
CA LEU A 223 30.00 23.43 1.00
C LEU A 223 29.78 24.95 1.01
N LYS A 224 28.77 25.45 1.72
CA LYS A 224 28.51 26.89 1.85
C LYS A 224 29.67 27.63 2.52
N ASN A 225 30.28 27.03 3.54
CA ASN A 225 31.42 27.64 4.25
C ASN A 225 32.71 27.65 3.42
N ASN A 226 32.93 26.66 2.54
CA ASN A 226 34.14 26.55 1.73
C ASN A 226 34.03 27.23 0.35
N TYR A 227 32.83 27.34 -0.22
CA TYR A 227 32.59 27.83 -1.59
C TYR A 227 31.58 28.98 -1.70
N GLY A 228 30.87 29.32 -0.62
CA GLY A 228 29.87 30.41 -0.60
C GLY A 228 30.40 31.76 -0.16
N SER A 229 31.73 31.92 -0.08
CA SER A 229 32.45 33.14 0.30
C SER A 229 33.20 33.80 -0.86
N VAL A 230 32.72 33.62 -2.09
CA VAL A 230 33.13 34.38 -3.29
C VAL A 230 31.89 34.90 -4.01
#